data_AF-A0A6B3HPP5-F1
#
_entry.id   AF-A0A6B3HPP5-F1
#
_cell.length_a   1.000
_cell.length_b   1.000
_cell.length_c   1.000
_cell.angle_alpha   90.00
_cell.angle_beta   90.00
_cell.angle_gamma   90.00
#
_symmetry.space_group_name_H-M   'P 1'
#
loop_
_entity.id
_entity.type
_entity.pdbx_description
1 polymer ?
#
loop_
_entity_poly.entity_id
_entity_poly.type
_entity_poly.pdbx_seq_one_letter_code
_entity_poly.pdbx_strand_id
1 'polypeptide(L)' 'AVEKALEQYGAPIYVRHEIVHNKYVVQTLEKKGAIFVDVTAEVPEGSIVMFSAHGVAPTVHAEAAER' A
#
# COMPACT_ATOMS: atom_id res chain seq x y z
N ALA A 1 5.43 5.51 7.62
CA ALA A 1 5.76 4.14 7.17
C ALA A 1 5.89 4.09 5.66
N VAL A 2 4.84 4.43 4.89
CA VAL A 2 4.92 4.49 3.41
C VAL A 2 5.95 5.45 2.88
N GLU A 3 6.07 6.64 3.47
CA GLU A 3 7.11 7.60 3.07
C GLU A 3 8.53 7.00 3.17
N LYS A 4 8.84 6.28 4.25
CA LYS A 4 10.12 5.57 4.40
C LYS A 4 10.28 4.44 3.38
N ALA A 5 9.20 3.73 3.06
CA ALA A 5 9.24 2.69 2.03
C ALA A 5 9.51 3.28 0.64
N LEU A 6 8.90 4.42 0.31
CA LEU A 6 9.18 5.16 -0.92
C LEU A 6 10.63 5.64 -0.97
N GLU A 7 11.19 6.12 0.15
CA GLU A 7 12.60 6.52 0.24
C GLU A 7 13.56 5.32 0.09
N GLN A 8 13.21 4.17 0.66
CA GLN A 8 14.08 2.99 0.68
C GLN A 8 14.02 2.15 -0.61
N TYR A 9 12.82 1.99 -1.19
CA TYR A 9 12.58 1.06 -2.30
C TYR A 9 12.20 1.77 -3.60
N GLY A 10 11.94 3.08 -3.56
CA GLY A 10 11.47 3.85 -4.71
C GLY A 10 9.99 3.66 -5.00
N ALA A 11 9.50 4.35 -6.03
CA ALA A 11 8.13 4.23 -6.52
C ALA A 11 8.03 3.16 -7.64
N PRO A 12 6.89 2.48 -7.79
CA PRO A 12 5.66 2.64 -7.00
C PRO A 12 5.65 1.78 -5.72
N ILE A 13 4.99 2.30 -4.66
CA ILE A 13 4.62 1.51 -3.47
C ILE A 13 3.11 1.40 -3.42
N TYR A 14 2.59 0.17 -3.38
CA TYR A 14 1.16 -0.08 -3.29
C TYR A 14 0.72 -0.12 -1.83
N VAL A 15 -0.43 0.47 -1.53
CA VAL A 15 -1.00 0.54 -0.19
C VAL A 15 -2.42 0.03 -0.23
N ARG A 16 -2.70 -1.08 0.48
CA ARG A 16 -4.05 -1.63 0.55
C ARG A 16 -4.88 -0.87 1.58
N HIS A 17 -5.96 -0.24 1.09
CA HIS A 17 -6.79 0.72 1.80
C HIS A 17 -6.02 1.97 2.27
N GLU A 18 -6.73 3.07 2.53
CA GLU A 18 -6.10 4.28 3.06
C GLU A 18 -5.41 3.98 4.40
N ILE A 19 -4.14 4.40 4.50
CA ILE A 19 -3.37 4.26 5.75
C ILE A 19 -3.95 5.11 6.88
N VAL A 20 -4.58 6.23 6.52
CA VAL A 20 -5.30 7.15 7.40
C VAL A 20 -6.41 7.81 6.59
N HIS A 21 -7.57 8.09 7.21
CA HIS A 21 -8.67 8.85 6.59
C HIS A 21 -8.36 10.35 6.54
N ASN A 22 -7.21 10.73 5.99
CA ASN A 22 -6.78 12.12 5.84
C ASN A 22 -6.35 12.36 4.39
N LYS A 23 -7.24 13.05 3.65
CA LYS A 23 -7.05 13.36 2.22
C LYS A 23 -5.74 14.08 1.92
N TYR A 24 -5.29 14.99 2.79
CA TYR A 24 -4.04 15.72 2.57
C TYR A 24 -2.84 14.78 2.62
N VAL A 25 -2.85 13.82 3.56
CA VAL A 25 -1.79 12.83 3.70
C VAL A 25 -1.79 11.89 2.49
N VAL A 26 -2.97 11.38 2.09
CA VAL A 26 -3.12 10.50 0.93
C VAL A 26 -2.58 11.17 -0.33
N GLN A 27 -3.06 12.38 -0.66
CA GLN A 27 -2.60 13.12 -1.84
C GLN A 27 -1.10 13.42 -1.82
N THR A 28 -0.53 13.68 -0.64
CA THR A 28 0.92 13.93 -0.52
C THR A 28 1.71 12.67 -0.83
N LEU A 29 1.26 11.50 -0.37
CA LEU A 29 1.89 10.22 -0.65
C LEU A 29 1.72 9.79 -2.11
N GLU A 30 0.55 10.02 -2.70
CA GLU A 30 0.30 9.75 -4.12
C GLU A 30 1.24 10.54 -5.03
N LYS A 31 1.45 11.83 -4.74
CA LYS A 31 2.42 12.67 -5.46
C LYS A 31 3.86 12.17 -5.35
N LYS A 32 4.18 11.41 -4.29
CA LYS A 32 5.48 10.78 -4.08
C LYS A 32 5.59 9.38 -4.71
N GLY A 33 4.52 8.86 -5.32
CA GLY A 33 4.51 7.56 -5.99
C GLY A 33 3.88 6.42 -5.18
N ALA A 34 3.15 6.72 -4.11
CA ALA A 34 2.26 5.73 -3.50
C ALA A 34 1.03 5.51 -4.38
N ILE A 35 0.56 4.26 -4.47
CA ILE A 35 -0.66 3.89 -5.17
C ILE A 35 -1.59 3.20 -4.17
N PHE A 36 -2.74 3.80 -3.89
CA PHE A 36 -3.73 3.22 -3.00
C PHE A 36 -4.65 2.30 -3.78
N VAL A 37 -4.84 1.08 -3.29
CA VAL A 37 -5.68 0.04 -3.90
C VAL A 37 -6.68 -0.48 -2.88
N ASP A 38 -7.85 -0.89 -3.34
CA ASP A 38 -8.87 -1.46 -2.45
C ASP A 38 -8.54 -2.93 -2.12
N VAL A 39 -8.10 -3.70 -3.13
CA VAL A 39 -7.77 -5.11 -2.98
C VAL A 39 -6.35 -5.43 -3.47
N THR A 40 -5.72 -6.43 -2.86
CA THR A 40 -4.38 -6.92 -3.24
C THR A 40 -4.31 -7.46 -4.66
N ALA A 41 -5.43 -7.92 -5.22
CA ALA A 41 -5.51 -8.41 -6.59
C ALA A 41 -5.21 -7.34 -7.66
N GLU A 42 -5.38 -6.05 -7.32
CA GLU A 42 -5.06 -4.91 -8.20
C GLU A 42 -3.55 -4.64 -8.30
N VAL A 43 -2.76 -5.24 -7.41
CA VAL A 43 -1.32 -5.02 -7.33
C VAL A 43 -0.60 -5.97 -8.30
N PRO A 44 0.26 -5.47 -9.21
CA PRO A 44 1.04 -6.34 -10.09
C PRO A 44 1.96 -7.29 -9.31
N GLU A 45 2.12 -8.52 -9.80
CA GLU A 45 3.01 -9.52 -9.18
C GLU A 45 4.44 -9.00 -9.01
N GLY A 46 5.08 -9.38 -7.90
CA GLY A 46 6.42 -8.92 -7.54
C GLY A 46 6.50 -7.46 -7.05
N SER A 47 5.39 -6.73 -6.97
CA SER A 47 5.37 -5.36 -6.41
C SER A 47 5.37 -5.35 -4.89
N ILE A 48 5.84 -4.25 -4.30
CA ILE A 48 5.79 -4.04 -2.85
C ILE A 48 4.39 -3.56 -2.45
N VAL A 49 3.73 -4.31 -1.55
CA VAL A 49 2.46 -3.91 -0.94
C VAL A 49 2.63 -3.62 0.55
N MET A 50 2.01 -2.54 1.02
CA MET A 50 1.90 -2.20 2.43
C MET A 50 0.43 -2.26 2.87
N PHE A 51 0.17 -2.89 4.01
CA PHE A 51 -1.16 -2.89 4.62
C PHE A 51 -1.34 -1.67 5.52
N SER A 52 -2.57 -1.14 5.56
CA SER A 52 -2.92 -0.03 6.43
C SER A 52 -2.80 -0.41 7.92
N ALA A 53 -2.64 0.61 8.77
CA ALA A 53 -2.46 0.44 10.21
C ALA A 53 -3.74 -0.08 10.93
N HIS A 54 -4.88 -0.09 10.24
CA HIS A 54 -6.16 -0.55 10.77
C HIS A 54 -6.27 -2.09 10.84
N GLY A 55 -5.26 -2.80 10.34
CA GLY A 55 -5.24 -4.26 10.27
C GLY A 55 -6.01 -4.79 9.07
N VAL A 56 -5.64 -5.99 8.63
CA VAL A 56 -6.32 -6.71 7.55
C VAL A 56 -6.71 -8.11 8.04
N ALA A 57 -7.71 -8.71 7.41
CA ALA A 57 -8.10 -10.08 7.73
C ALA A 57 -6.93 -11.06 7.43
N PRO A 58 -6.78 -12.16 8.18
CA PRO A 58 -5.74 -13.17 7.91
C PRO A 58 -5.77 -13.72 6.49
N THR A 59 -6.96 -13.83 5.88
CA THR A 59 -7.13 -14.25 4.48
C THR A 59 -6.42 -13.30 3.50
N VAL A 60 -6.42 -11.99 3.77
CA VAL A 60 -5.73 -11.00 2.94
C VAL A 60 -4.21 -11.20 2.99
N HIS A 61 -3.67 -11.60 4.14
CA HIS A 61 -2.27 -11.97 4.25
C HIS A 61 -1.94 -13.23 3.45
N ALA A 62 -2.80 -14.24 3.48
CA ALA A 62 -2.62 -15.47 2.70
C ALA A 62 -2.67 -15.16 1.18
N GLU A 63 -3.66 -14.40 0.73
CA GLU A 63 -3.79 -13.97 -0.66
C GLU A 63 -2.57 -13.18 -1.15
N ALA A 64 -1.98 -12.34 -0.30
CA ALA A 64 -0.78 -11.59 -0.64
C ALA A 64 0.49 -12.45 -0.65
N ALA A 65 0.56 -13.52 0.14
CA ALA A 65 1.70 -14.43 0.18
C ALA A 65 1.73 -15.40 -1.02
N GLU A 66 0.60 -15.59 -1.70
CA GLU A 66 0.48 -16.42 -2.90
C GLU A 66 0.82 -15.67 -4.20
N ARG A 67 1.16 -14.38 -4.12
CA ARG A 67 1.50 -13.48 -5.24
C ARG A 67 2.96 -13.04 -5.19
#